data_AF-A0A7R7DKA1-F1
#
_entry.id   AF-A0A7R7DKA1-F1
#
_cell.length_a   1.000
_cell.length_b   1.000
_cell.length_c   1.000
_cell.angle_alpha   90.00
_cell.angle_beta   90.00
_cell.angle_gamma   90.00
#
_symmetry.space_group_name_H-M   'P 1'
#
loop_
_entity.id
_entity.type
_entity.pdbx_description
1 polymer ?
#
loop_
_entity_poly.entity_id
_entity_poly.type
_entity_poly.pdbx_seq_one_letter_code
_entity_poly.pdbx_strand_id
1 'polypeptide(L)' 'MLHALVQQLADLGADAEARPHQPVPRLDNDLALPDQLRVVAADLTAAPPPVRSRAEAALQTAHRTLFPAR' A
#
# COMPACT_ATOMS: atom_id res chain seq x y z
N MET A 1 -6.50 1.73 10.59
CA MET A 1 -6.66 2.38 9.27
C MET A 1 -5.41 2.26 8.41
N LEU A 2 -4.22 2.61 8.93
CA LEU A 2 -2.97 2.50 8.18
C LEU A 2 -2.63 1.04 7.77
N HIS A 3 -2.82 0.06 8.66
CA HIS A 3 -2.69 -1.37 8.30
C HIS A 3 -3.57 -1.79 7.10
N ALA A 4 -4.80 -1.28 7.01
CA ALA A 4 -5.70 -1.60 5.89
C ALA A 4 -5.21 -0.98 4.57
N LEU A 5 -4.66 0.24 4.61
CA LEU A 5 -4.00 0.84 3.44
C LEU A 5 -2.77 0.04 3.01
N VAL A 6 -1.92 -0.34 3.97
CA VAL A 6 -0.71 -1.15 3.68
C VAL A 6 -1.11 -2.52 3.11
N GLN A 7 -2.16 -3.16 3.62
CA GLN A 7 -2.71 -4.38 3.05
C GLN A 7 -3.16 -4.18 1.60
N GLN A 8 -3.94 -3.13 1.32
CA GLN A 8 -4.41 -2.86 -0.04
C GLN A 8 -3.26 -2.62 -1.04
N LEU A 9 -2.19 -1.96 -0.61
CA LEU A 9 -1.02 -1.75 -1.46
C LEU A 9 -0.25 -3.06 -1.70
N ALA A 10 -0.14 -3.92 -0.68
CA ALA A 10 0.49 -5.23 -0.81
C ALA A 10 -0.29 -6.15 -1.78
N ASP A 11 -1.62 -6.14 -1.71
CA ASP A 11 -2.48 -6.93 -2.60
C ASP A 11 -2.30 -6.50 -4.08
N LEU A 12 -2.23 -5.18 -4.33
CA LEU A 12 -1.96 -4.65 -5.67
C LEU A 12 -0.58 -5.04 -6.21
N GLY A 13 0.44 -5.12 -5.36
CA GLY A 13 1.76 -5.62 -5.72
C GLY A 13 1.74 -7.10 -6.08
N ALA A 14 1.03 -7.91 -5.29
CA ALA A 14 0.86 -9.34 -5.57
C ALA A 14 0.14 -9.59 -6.92
N ASP A 15 -0.89 -8.81 -7.23
CA ASP A 15 -1.57 -8.86 -8.54
C ASP A 15 -0.62 -8.55 -9.71
N ALA A 16 0.26 -7.57 -9.54
CA ALA A 16 1.24 -7.17 -10.56
C ALA A 16 2.23 -8.27 -10.92
N GLU A 17 2.55 -9.10 -9.93
CA GLU A 17 3.58 -10.14 -10.01
C GLU A 17 2.99 -11.54 -10.18
N ALA A 18 1.67 -11.63 -10.37
CA ALA A 18 0.92 -12.89 -10.42
C ALA A 18 1.18 -13.79 -9.19
N ARG A 19 1.32 -13.17 -8.01
CA ARG A 19 1.53 -13.84 -6.72
C ARG A 19 0.22 -13.90 -5.92
N PRO A 20 0.03 -14.93 -5.08
CA PRO A 20 -1.13 -14.99 -4.19
C PRO A 20 -1.08 -13.87 -3.15
N HIS A 21 -2.26 -13.34 -2.78
CA HIS A 21 -2.38 -12.34 -1.72
C HIS A 21 -1.95 -12.94 -0.38
N GLN A 22 -1.19 -12.18 0.40
CA GLN A 22 -0.75 -12.59 1.73
C GLN A 22 -1.10 -11.51 2.75
N PRO A 23 -1.53 -11.89 3.96
CA PRO A 23 -1.81 -10.92 5.00
C PRO A 23 -0.52 -10.21 5.40
N VAL A 24 -0.54 -8.87 5.40
CA VAL A 24 0.55 -8.05 5.91
C VAL A 24 0.67 -8.29 7.42
N PRO A 25 1.83 -8.73 7.92
CA PRO A 25 2.05 -8.96 9.34
C PRO A 25 1.72 -7.72 10.17
N ARG A 26 0.93 -7.90 11.22
CA ARG A 26 0.76 -6.89 12.26
C ARG A 26 1.93 -7.00 13.21
N LEU A 27 2.78 -5.98 13.21
CA LEU A 27 3.88 -5.86 14.16
C LEU A 27 3.35 -5.15 15.41
N ASP A 28 3.86 -5.54 16.59
CA ASP A 28 3.38 -5.06 17.89
C ASP A 28 3.62 -3.56 18.14
N ASN A 29 4.33 -2.87 17.23
CA ASN A 29 4.51 -1.43 17.32
C ASN A 29 4.46 -0.74 15.95
N ASP A 30 3.98 0.50 15.99
CA ASP A 30 3.82 1.38 14.83
C ASP A 30 5.17 1.93 14.30
N LEU A 31 6.30 1.61 14.95
CA LEU A 31 7.62 2.10 14.56
C LEU A 31 8.15 1.45 13.28
N ALA A 32 7.61 0.29 12.90
CA ALA A 32 7.96 -0.39 11.65
C ALA A 32 7.19 0.15 10.42
N LEU A 33 6.14 0.94 10.62
CA LEU A 33 5.27 1.41 9.54
C LEU A 33 5.98 2.30 8.51
N PRO A 34 6.91 3.21 8.88
CA PRO A 34 7.68 3.98 7.90
C PRO A 34 8.57 3.09 7.02
N ASP A 35 9.15 2.04 7.59
CA ASP A 35 10.01 1.11 6.84
C ASP A 35 9.20 0.19 5.93
N GLN A 36 8.04 -0.28 6.41
CA GLN A 36 7.08 -1.01 5.57
C GLN A 36 6.59 -0.16 4.39
N LEU A 37 6.29 1.12 4.62
CA LEU A 37 5.88 2.03 3.56
C LEU A 37 6.99 2.23 2.51
N ARG A 38 8.26 2.32 2.93
CA ARG A 38 9.40 2.45 2.01
C ARG A 38 9.55 1.22 1.12
N VAL A 39 9.43 0.02 1.69
CA VAL A 39 9.52 -1.24 0.93
C VAL A 39 8.40 -1.31 -0.11
N VAL A 40 7.15 -1.09 0.30
CA VAL A 40 5.99 -1.14 -0.60
C VAL A 40 6.08 -0.06 -1.68
N ALA A 41 6.54 1.15 -1.35
CA ALA A 41 6.73 2.21 -2.32
C ALA A 41 7.80 1.85 -3.36
N ALA A 42 8.91 1.22 -2.94
CA ALA A 42 9.96 0.78 -3.86
C ALA A 42 9.43 -0.25 -4.86
N ASP A 43 8.70 -1.26 -4.40
CA ASP A 43 8.11 -2.30 -5.26
C ASP A 43 7.12 -1.70 -6.27
N LEU A 44 6.30 -0.73 -5.84
CA LEU A 44 5.36 -0.04 -6.72
C LEU A 44 6.05 0.82 -7.78
N THR A 45 7.21 1.43 -7.50
CA THR A 45 7.95 2.18 -8.53
C THR A 45 8.47 1.28 -9.65
N ALA A 46 8.80 0.03 -9.33
CA ALA A 46 9.23 -0.98 -10.29
C ALA A 46 8.06 -1.64 -11.05
N ALA A 47 6.82 -1.46 -10.59
CA ALA A 47 5.65 -2.12 -11.17
C ALA A 47 5.20 -1.52 -12.52
N PRO A 48 4.48 -2.30 -13.35
CA PRO A 48 3.92 -1.83 -14.62
C PRO A 48 2.93 -0.66 -14.45
N PRO A 49 2.75 0.20 -15.48
CA PRO A 49 1.89 1.39 -15.38
C PRO A 49 0.47 1.16 -14.84
N PRO A 50 -0.27 0.09 -15.26
CA PRO A 50 -1.62 -0.15 -14.75
C PRO A 50 -1.67 -0.38 -13.22
N VAL A 51 -0.63 -0.98 -12.66
CA VAL A 51 -0.50 -1.25 -11.23
C VAL A 51 -0.24 0.03 -10.47
N ARG A 52 0.67 0.86 -10.99
CA ARG A 52 0.98 2.18 -10.41
C ARG A 52 -0.25 3.07 -10.34
N SER A 53 -1.03 3.14 -11.42
CA SER A 53 -2.27 3.95 -11.45
C SER A 53 -3.31 3.49 -10.42
N ARG A 54 -3.42 2.17 -10.16
CA ARG A 54 -4.31 1.65 -9.11
C ARG A 54 -3.79 1.98 -7.72
N ALA A 55 -2.49 1.86 -7.49
CA ALA A 55 -1.88 2.22 -6.21
C ALA A 55 -2.02 3.73 -5.90
N GLU A 56 -1.83 4.59 -6.90
CA GLU A 56 -2.09 6.03 -6.78
C GLU A 56 -3.54 6.33 -6.39
N ALA A 57 -4.51 5.67 -7.03
CA ALA A 57 -5.93 5.84 -6.70
C ALA A 57 -6.27 5.41 -5.26
N ALA A 58 -5.67 4.30 -4.79
CA ALA A 58 -5.82 3.84 -3.41
C ALA A 58 -5.23 4.85 -2.40
N LEU A 59 -4.02 5.35 -2.66
CA LEU A 59 -3.38 6.38 -1.85
C LEU A 59 -4.20 7.67 -1.79
N GLN A 60 -4.73 8.13 -2.93
CA GLN A 60 -5.56 9.33 -3.00
C GLN A 60 -6.85 9.17 -2.18
N THR A 61 -7.44 7.98 -2.19
CA THR A 61 -8.65 7.66 -1.41
C THR A 61 -8.34 7.73 0.08
N ALA A 62 -7.27 7.06 0.53
CA ALA A 62 -6.86 7.09 1.93
C ALA A 62 -6.50 8.50 2.42
N HIS A 63 -5.79 9.28 1.59
CA HIS A 63 -5.47 10.66 1.90
C HIS A 63 -6.74 11.51 2.15
N ARG A 64 -7.75 11.39 1.28
CA ARG A 64 -9.03 12.12 1.46
C ARG A 64 -9.78 11.71 2.73
N THR A 65 -9.71 10.44 3.11
CA THR A 65 -10.36 9.94 4.33
C THR A 65 -9.65 10.44 5.60
N LEU A 66 -8.31 10.45 5.60
CA LEU A 66 -7.51 10.85 6.75
C LEU A 66 -7.40 12.38 6.89
N PHE A 67 -7.41 13.08 5.77
CA PHE A 67 -7.31 14.54 5.69
C PHE A 67 -8.49 15.09 4.88
N PRO A 68 -9.72 15.05 5.44
CA PRO A 68 -10.87 15.64 4.78
C PRO A 68 -10.65 17.15 4.61
N ALA A 69 -11.06 17.70 3.47
CA ALA A 69 -11.08 19.14 3.28
C ALA A 69 -11.96 19.77 4.36
N ARG A 70 -11.39 20.70 5.13
CA ARG A 70 -12.11 21.49 6.14
C ARG A 70 -13.12 22.43 5.48
#